data_AF-A0A180GLY4-F1
#
_entry.id   AF-A0A180GLY4-F1
#
_cell.length_a   1.000
_cell.length_b   1.000
_cell.length_c   1.000
_cell.angle_alpha   90.00
_cell.angle_beta   90.00
_cell.angle_gamma   90.00
#
_symmetry.space_group_name_H-M   'P 1'
#
loop_
_entity.id
_entity.type
_entity.pdbx_description
1 polymer ?
#
loop_
_entity_poly.entity_id
_entity_poly.type
_entity_poly.pdbx_seq_one_letter_code
_entity_poly.pdbx_strand_id
1 'polypeptide(L)'
;MARAKRISLCCSCWLLLSLVDRTISLDSQHDYLRRSDSLFARSPPPKVQVETLFKPSSCLLTSQVDDQLAVTYVGTLTDTGKQFDAAEDRNSPFVFKLGVGEVIKGWDQGMMGMCEGEKRVLKIPSELAYGHGGAGNDIPPDAPLTFRVELIEIQNRKSKPSKLEIQTTFQPDSCPMKSRDGDQMAMTYVGTLKSNGIQFDAIKTPDHPFEFKLGAGQVIQGWDQGLKDMCIGERRRLVIPSSMAYGARGESSASPPIPPNADLVFDTELIDIRNRPHKPDTGHDEGRWVWRWSVIESLGYFLECFLIFF
;
A
#
# COMPACT_ATOMS: atom_id res chain seq x y z
N MET A 1 -19.10 -1.63 90.54
CA MET A 1 -18.31 -0.74 91.44
C MET A 1 -17.33 -1.58 92.23
N ALA A 2 -16.12 -1.04 92.44
CA ALA A 2 -15.03 -1.49 93.32
C ALA A 2 -14.21 -2.75 92.94
N ARG A 3 -12.98 -2.47 92.47
CA ARG A 3 -11.79 -3.33 92.39
C ARG A 3 -11.09 -3.45 93.76
N ALA A 4 -10.30 -4.51 93.92
CA ALA A 4 -8.89 -4.55 94.41
C ALA A 4 -8.64 -5.73 95.39
N LYS A 5 -7.75 -6.69 95.04
CA LYS A 5 -6.33 -6.88 95.47
C LYS A 5 -6.22 -7.28 96.95
N ARG A 6 -5.38 -8.21 97.44
CA ARG A 6 -4.13 -8.85 96.97
C ARG A 6 -3.69 -9.90 98.04
N ILE A 7 -2.92 -10.92 97.61
CA ILE A 7 -1.74 -11.54 98.27
C ILE A 7 -1.93 -12.34 99.58
N SER A 8 -1.48 -13.61 99.56
CA SER A 8 -0.47 -14.14 100.51
C SER A 8 0.16 -15.43 99.99
N LEU A 9 1.50 -15.45 99.94
CA LEU A 9 2.33 -16.63 99.76
C LEU A 9 2.36 -17.45 101.05
N CYS A 10 2.63 -18.77 100.99
CA CYS A 10 3.93 -19.36 101.32
C CYS A 10 3.84 -20.89 101.56
N CYS A 11 4.94 -21.58 101.24
CA CYS A 11 5.56 -22.73 101.93
C CYS A 11 5.79 -24.05 101.14
N SER A 12 7.07 -24.23 100.77
CA SER A 12 7.93 -25.45 100.90
C SER A 12 7.60 -26.70 100.07
N CYS A 13 8.52 -27.52 99.56
CA CYS A 13 9.98 -27.57 99.37
C CYS A 13 10.21 -28.94 98.66
N TRP A 14 11.18 -29.08 97.75
CA TRP A 14 12.11 -30.23 97.59
C TRP A 14 12.78 -30.27 96.19
N LEU A 15 14.10 -30.06 96.22
CA LEU A 15 15.22 -30.57 95.41
C LEU A 15 15.09 -30.96 93.92
N LEU A 16 15.99 -30.33 93.13
CA LEU A 16 16.93 -30.88 92.14
C LEU A 16 16.42 -31.87 91.06
N LEU A 17 16.43 -31.44 89.80
CA LEU A 17 17.40 -31.90 88.79
C LEU A 17 17.22 -31.11 87.49
N SER A 18 18.34 -30.66 86.93
CA SER A 18 18.47 -30.00 85.63
C SER A 18 18.00 -30.91 84.49
N LEU A 19 17.19 -30.39 83.56
CA LEU A 19 17.22 -30.78 82.14
C LEU A 19 16.45 -29.73 81.31
N VAL A 20 17.15 -29.25 80.29
CA VAL A 20 16.71 -28.33 79.25
C VAL A 20 15.87 -29.11 78.23
N ASP A 21 14.66 -28.67 77.88
CA ASP A 21 14.28 -28.45 76.47
C ASP A 21 12.80 -28.03 76.27
N ARG A 22 12.66 -27.04 75.38
CA ARG A 22 11.59 -26.81 74.38
C ARG A 22 10.12 -26.74 74.84
N THR A 23 9.61 -25.51 74.87
CA THR A 23 8.25 -25.21 74.40
C THR A 23 8.34 -24.22 73.25
N ILE A 24 8.15 -24.73 72.03
CA ILE A 24 8.09 -23.96 70.79
C ILE A 24 6.69 -23.36 70.67
N SER A 25 6.66 -22.07 70.37
CA SER A 25 5.51 -21.22 70.12
C SER A 25 4.55 -21.80 69.07
N LEU A 26 3.26 -21.92 69.41
CA LEU A 26 2.14 -22.10 68.49
C LEU A 26 1.84 -20.78 67.77
N ASP A 27 2.70 -20.35 66.85
CA ASP A 27 2.44 -19.22 65.95
C ASP A 27 2.92 -19.48 64.51
N SER A 28 3.29 -20.73 64.19
CA SER A 28 3.97 -21.09 62.93
C SER A 28 3.07 -21.72 61.86
N GLN A 29 1.75 -21.81 62.06
CA GLN A 29 0.85 -22.42 61.06
C GLN A 29 0.15 -21.41 60.14
N HIS A 30 0.09 -20.12 60.51
CA HIS A 30 -0.44 -19.09 59.61
C HIS A 30 0.58 -18.59 58.57
N ASP A 31 1.88 -18.82 58.80
CA ASP A 31 2.95 -18.37 57.91
C ASP A 31 3.33 -19.41 56.84
N TYR A 32 2.80 -20.63 56.95
CA TYR A 32 3.07 -21.69 55.96
C TYR A 32 2.20 -21.57 54.71
N LEU A 33 0.96 -21.08 54.84
CA LEU A 33 0.06 -20.83 53.71
C LEU A 33 0.39 -19.55 52.91
N ARG A 34 1.28 -18.70 53.43
CA ARG A 34 1.71 -17.47 52.74
C ARG A 34 3.05 -17.62 52.00
N ARG A 35 3.71 -18.78 52.12
CA ARG A 35 5.01 -19.09 51.48
C ARG A 35 4.92 -20.00 50.25
N SER A 36 3.75 -20.56 49.94
CA SER A 36 3.53 -21.36 48.73
C SER A 36 3.16 -20.54 47.48
N ASP A 37 2.85 -19.25 47.63
CA ASP A 37 2.42 -18.37 46.53
C ASP A 37 3.57 -17.79 45.69
N SER A 38 4.84 -18.13 45.98
CA SER A 38 6.01 -17.50 45.33
C SER A 38 6.82 -18.42 44.40
N LEU A 39 6.27 -19.54 43.91
CA LEU A 39 6.97 -20.44 42.97
C LEU A 39 6.29 -20.62 41.60
N PHE A 40 5.18 -19.92 41.32
CA PHE A 40 4.77 -19.72 39.94
C PHE A 40 5.58 -18.56 39.35
N ALA A 41 6.77 -18.87 38.83
CA ALA A 41 7.44 -18.00 37.88
C ALA A 41 6.44 -17.74 36.75
N ARG A 42 5.90 -16.51 36.65
CA ARG A 42 4.99 -16.12 35.57
C ARG A 42 5.74 -16.39 34.27
N SER A 43 5.28 -17.37 33.49
CA SER A 43 5.80 -17.61 32.15
C SER A 43 5.72 -16.29 31.37
N PRO A 44 6.72 -15.98 30.53
CA PRO A 44 6.65 -14.80 29.69
C PRO A 44 5.35 -14.84 28.88
N PRO A 45 4.68 -13.68 28.68
CA PRO A 45 3.42 -13.66 27.96
C PRO A 45 3.59 -14.27 26.57
N PRO A 46 2.60 -15.04 26.08
CA PRO A 46 2.66 -15.64 24.76
C PRO A 46 2.85 -14.52 23.72
N LYS A 47 3.72 -14.78 22.75
CA LYS A 47 4.06 -13.85 21.68
C LYS A 47 4.03 -14.58 20.35
N VAL A 48 3.46 -13.93 19.33
CA VAL A 48 3.55 -14.42 17.96
C VAL A 48 5.01 -14.47 17.52
N GLN A 49 5.42 -15.57 16.90
CA GLN A 49 6.73 -15.66 16.25
C GLN A 49 6.57 -15.25 14.79
N VAL A 50 7.37 -14.28 14.35
CA VAL A 50 7.30 -13.71 13.02
C VAL A 50 8.58 -14.06 12.26
N GLU A 51 8.44 -14.78 11.17
CA GLU A 51 9.51 -15.10 10.24
C GLU A 51 9.24 -14.38 8.92
N THR A 52 10.17 -13.53 8.47
CA THR A 52 10.03 -12.82 7.18
C THR A 52 10.61 -13.69 6.07
N LEU A 53 9.75 -14.16 5.16
CA LEU A 53 10.16 -14.98 4.00
C LEU A 53 10.70 -14.13 2.86
N PHE A 54 10.10 -12.96 2.66
CA PHE A 54 10.49 -12.04 1.60
C PHE A 54 10.15 -10.62 2.03
N LYS A 55 11.09 -9.71 1.87
CA LYS A 55 10.89 -8.27 2.07
C LYS A 55 11.35 -7.52 0.83
N PRO A 56 10.50 -6.70 0.20
CA PRO A 56 10.90 -5.91 -0.96
C PRO A 56 12.01 -4.92 -0.58
N SER A 57 12.86 -4.59 -1.56
CA SER A 57 13.98 -3.65 -1.39
C SER A 57 13.53 -2.22 -1.09
N SER A 58 12.36 -1.83 -1.61
CA SER A 58 11.71 -0.55 -1.33
C SER A 58 10.54 -0.77 -0.38
N CYS A 59 10.57 -0.08 0.76
CA CYS A 59 9.52 -0.12 1.77
C CYS A 59 9.23 1.29 2.26
N LEU A 60 8.51 2.05 1.43
CA LEU A 60 8.18 3.45 1.70
C LEU A 60 7.05 3.62 2.71
N LEU A 61 6.22 2.58 2.85
CA LEU A 61 5.09 2.53 3.76
C LEU A 61 5.10 1.18 4.47
N THR A 62 4.92 1.22 5.79
CA THR A 62 4.80 0.03 6.63
C THR A 62 3.44 0.03 7.32
N SER A 63 2.83 -1.15 7.44
CA SER A 63 1.54 -1.31 8.10
C SER A 63 1.59 -0.86 9.57
N GLN A 64 0.53 -0.21 10.02
CA GLN A 64 0.37 0.26 11.39
C GLN A 64 -1.08 0.12 11.87
N VAL A 65 -1.32 0.42 13.15
CA VAL A 65 -2.68 0.44 13.73
C VAL A 65 -3.61 1.33 12.90
N ASP A 66 -4.85 0.90 12.74
CA ASP A 66 -5.91 1.51 11.94
C ASP A 66 -5.76 1.39 10.41
N ASP A 67 -4.71 0.75 9.90
CA ASP A 67 -4.60 0.48 8.48
C ASP A 67 -5.61 -0.55 7.99
N GLN A 68 -6.13 -0.34 6.78
CA GLN A 68 -6.92 -1.34 6.07
C GLN A 68 -5.98 -2.16 5.19
N LEU A 69 -5.70 -3.39 5.61
CA LEU A 69 -4.77 -4.28 4.92
C LEU A 69 -5.54 -5.23 4.01
N ALA A 70 -5.11 -5.30 2.74
CA ALA A 70 -5.49 -6.37 1.83
C ALA A 70 -4.40 -7.42 1.81
N VAL A 71 -4.73 -8.69 2.08
CA VAL A 71 -3.76 -9.76 2.25
C VAL A 71 -4.21 -11.04 1.54
N THR A 72 -3.25 -11.85 1.14
CA THR A 72 -3.50 -13.27 0.87
C THR A 72 -2.90 -14.12 1.99
N TYR A 73 -3.51 -15.27 2.27
CA TYR A 73 -3.03 -16.15 3.32
C TYR A 73 -3.37 -17.63 3.12
N VAL A 74 -2.61 -18.47 3.80
CA VAL A 74 -2.92 -19.89 4.05
C VAL A 74 -2.71 -20.15 5.54
N GLY A 75 -3.74 -20.67 6.21
CA GLY A 75 -3.73 -21.04 7.62
C GLY A 75 -3.68 -22.55 7.83
N THR A 76 -2.72 -23.02 8.62
CA THR A 76 -2.55 -24.44 8.97
C THR A 76 -2.42 -24.65 10.47
N LEU A 77 -2.84 -25.82 10.97
CA LEU A 77 -2.54 -26.25 12.33
C LEU A 77 -1.03 -26.50 12.44
N THR A 78 -0.37 -25.89 13.43
CA THR A 78 1.11 -25.98 13.53
C THR A 78 1.58 -27.43 13.72
N ASP A 79 0.85 -28.22 14.51
CA ASP A 79 1.28 -29.58 14.89
C ASP A 79 1.11 -30.59 13.75
N THR A 80 0.08 -30.44 12.93
CA THR A 80 -0.26 -31.42 11.88
C THR A 80 0.04 -30.92 10.47
N GLY A 81 0.19 -29.61 10.29
CA GLY A 81 0.27 -28.97 8.96
C GLY A 81 -1.05 -28.96 8.20
N LYS A 82 -2.16 -29.46 8.77
CA LYS A 82 -3.47 -29.48 8.10
C LYS A 82 -3.95 -28.05 7.87
N GLN A 83 -4.22 -27.71 6.61
CA GLN A 83 -4.88 -26.46 6.25
C GLN A 83 -6.32 -26.45 6.73
N PHE A 84 -6.72 -25.35 7.37
CA PHE A 84 -8.10 -25.12 7.80
C PHE A 84 -8.77 -23.96 7.06
N ASP A 85 -7.99 -23.01 6.51
CA ASP A 85 -8.52 -21.85 5.80
C ASP A 85 -7.47 -21.22 4.88
N ALA A 86 -7.92 -20.53 3.81
CA ALA A 86 -7.06 -19.81 2.89
C ALA A 86 -7.81 -18.78 2.03
N ALA A 87 -7.14 -17.67 1.72
CA ALA A 87 -7.53 -16.70 0.71
C ALA A 87 -6.32 -16.42 -0.20
N GLU A 88 -6.21 -17.17 -1.29
CA GLU A 88 -5.02 -17.14 -2.18
C GLU A 88 -5.21 -16.31 -3.45
N ASP A 89 -6.46 -16.06 -3.86
CA ASP A 89 -6.74 -15.24 -5.03
C ASP A 89 -6.42 -13.77 -4.77
N ARG A 90 -5.37 -13.27 -5.41
CA ARG A 90 -4.94 -11.87 -5.30
C ARG A 90 -5.97 -10.88 -5.83
N ASN A 91 -6.91 -11.31 -6.67
CA ASN A 91 -7.99 -10.46 -7.18
C ASN A 91 -9.15 -10.33 -6.19
N SER A 92 -9.19 -11.19 -5.18
CA SER A 92 -10.18 -11.16 -4.09
C SER A 92 -9.49 -11.34 -2.74
N PRO A 93 -8.59 -10.41 -2.34
CA PRO A 93 -7.83 -10.52 -1.11
C PRO A 93 -8.74 -10.38 0.12
N PHE A 94 -8.31 -10.95 1.23
CA PHE A 94 -8.96 -10.74 2.51
C PHE A 94 -8.60 -9.33 3.03
N VAL A 95 -9.61 -8.55 3.41
CA VAL A 95 -9.44 -7.16 3.86
C VAL A 95 -9.90 -7.03 5.30
N PHE A 96 -9.06 -6.44 6.15
CA PHE A 96 -9.38 -6.16 7.55
C PHE A 96 -8.63 -4.92 8.05
N LYS A 97 -9.07 -4.37 9.17
CA LYS A 97 -8.43 -3.25 9.85
C LYS A 97 -7.44 -3.73 10.91
N LEU A 98 -6.18 -3.31 10.80
CA LEU A 98 -5.09 -3.78 11.65
C LEU A 98 -5.12 -3.13 13.04
N GLY A 99 -4.91 -3.94 14.08
CA GLY A 99 -4.64 -3.49 15.45
C GLY A 99 -5.87 -3.06 16.25
N VAL A 100 -7.07 -3.31 15.71
CA VAL A 100 -8.36 -2.95 16.34
C VAL A 100 -9.16 -4.16 16.81
N GLY A 101 -8.62 -5.38 16.71
CA GLY A 101 -9.29 -6.60 17.13
C GLY A 101 -10.35 -7.12 16.15
N GLU A 102 -10.27 -6.75 14.87
CA GLU A 102 -11.11 -7.35 13.81
C GLU A 102 -10.68 -8.78 13.47
N VAL A 103 -9.42 -9.13 13.76
CA VAL A 103 -8.83 -10.46 13.56
C VAL A 103 -8.21 -10.98 14.86
N ILE A 104 -7.73 -12.22 14.86
CA ILE A 104 -7.05 -12.80 16.03
C ILE A 104 -5.84 -11.96 16.45
N LYS A 105 -5.56 -11.92 17.75
CA LYS A 105 -4.49 -11.08 18.34
C LYS A 105 -3.11 -11.36 17.72
N GLY A 106 -2.84 -12.60 17.34
CA GLY A 106 -1.59 -12.98 16.69
C GLY A 106 -1.41 -12.33 15.30
N TRP A 107 -2.49 -12.07 14.56
CA TRP A 107 -2.44 -11.30 13.32
C TRP A 107 -2.19 -9.83 13.59
N ASP A 108 -2.96 -9.24 14.51
CA ASP A 108 -2.78 -7.84 14.91
C ASP A 108 -1.34 -7.53 15.36
N GLN A 109 -0.69 -8.47 16.05
CA GLN A 109 0.71 -8.35 16.44
C GLN A 109 1.68 -8.69 15.29
N GLY A 110 1.41 -9.76 14.54
CA GLY A 110 2.34 -10.33 13.58
C GLY A 110 2.45 -9.56 12.27
N MET A 111 1.40 -8.79 11.92
CA MET A 111 1.33 -8.02 10.68
C MET A 111 1.74 -6.56 10.82
N MET A 112 2.11 -6.10 12.03
CA MET A 112 2.66 -4.76 12.22
C MET A 112 3.99 -4.57 11.47
N GLY A 113 4.18 -3.40 10.86
CA GLY A 113 5.43 -3.02 10.22
C GLY A 113 5.74 -3.79 8.92
N MET A 114 4.76 -4.43 8.29
CA MET A 114 4.89 -5.09 6.99
C MET A 114 4.91 -4.06 5.86
N CYS A 115 5.75 -4.32 4.85
CA CYS A 115 5.72 -3.58 3.58
C CYS A 115 4.74 -4.22 2.59
N GLU A 116 4.16 -3.43 1.68
CA GLU A 116 3.43 -4.01 0.53
C GLU A 116 4.34 -4.95 -0.27
N GLY A 117 3.86 -6.15 -0.58
CA GLY A 117 4.62 -7.24 -1.20
C GLY A 117 5.44 -8.08 -0.21
N GLU A 118 5.54 -7.73 1.07
CA GLU A 118 6.23 -8.52 2.09
C GLU A 118 5.48 -9.83 2.40
N LYS A 119 6.24 -10.92 2.56
CA LYS A 119 5.72 -12.25 2.92
C LYS A 119 6.24 -12.67 4.28
N ARG A 120 5.36 -13.16 5.14
CA ARG A 120 5.70 -13.65 6.48
C ARG A 120 5.10 -15.02 6.76
N VAL A 121 5.77 -15.74 7.66
CA VAL A 121 5.18 -16.85 8.42
C VAL A 121 4.93 -16.36 9.83
N LEU A 122 3.68 -16.46 10.29
CA LEU A 122 3.26 -16.16 11.65
C LEU A 122 2.98 -17.48 12.37
N LYS A 123 3.76 -17.81 13.40
CA LYS A 123 3.44 -18.93 14.31
C LYS A 123 2.78 -18.35 15.54
N ILE A 124 1.49 -18.63 15.69
CA ILE A 124 0.59 -18.01 16.66
C ILE A 124 0.23 -19.06 17.71
N PRO A 125 0.66 -18.89 18.97
CA PRO A 125 0.22 -19.78 20.04
C PRO A 125 -1.29 -19.63 20.29
N SER A 126 -1.93 -20.66 20.84
CA SER A 126 -3.39 -20.73 20.92
C SER A 126 -4.00 -19.54 21.67
N GLU A 127 -3.34 -19.01 22.69
CA GLU A 127 -3.80 -17.88 23.50
C GLU A 127 -3.88 -16.55 22.71
N LEU A 128 -3.16 -16.46 21.60
CA LEU A 128 -3.23 -15.34 20.64
C LEU A 128 -4.08 -15.67 19.40
N ALA A 129 -4.63 -16.88 19.33
CA ALA A 129 -5.56 -17.36 18.31
C ALA A 129 -6.95 -17.61 18.92
N TYR A 130 -7.38 -18.88 18.99
CA TYR A 130 -8.73 -19.28 19.44
C TYR A 130 -8.77 -19.92 20.85
N GLY A 131 -7.61 -20.06 21.51
CA GLY A 131 -7.47 -20.53 22.89
C GLY A 131 -8.10 -21.89 23.17
N HIS A 132 -8.50 -22.12 24.43
CA HIS A 132 -9.15 -23.35 24.90
C HIS A 132 -10.47 -23.68 24.19
N GLY A 133 -11.09 -22.71 23.50
CA GLY A 133 -12.36 -22.93 22.80
C GLY A 133 -12.20 -23.57 21.43
N GLY A 134 -11.06 -23.34 20.76
CA GLY A 134 -10.93 -23.64 19.33
C GLY A 134 -11.93 -22.85 18.48
N ALA A 135 -12.14 -23.29 17.24
CA ALA A 135 -13.14 -22.70 16.34
C ALA A 135 -13.72 -23.73 15.37
N GLY A 136 -15.05 -23.86 15.39
CA GLY A 136 -15.78 -24.79 14.53
C GLY A 136 -15.30 -26.24 14.71
N ASN A 137 -15.24 -26.97 13.60
CA ASN A 137 -14.76 -28.36 13.58
C ASN A 137 -13.28 -28.47 13.13
N ASP A 138 -12.71 -27.37 12.63
CA ASP A 138 -11.40 -27.40 11.98
C ASP A 138 -10.25 -26.97 12.87
N ILE A 139 -10.52 -26.17 13.91
CA ILE A 139 -9.53 -25.69 14.87
C ILE A 139 -9.85 -26.26 16.25
N PRO A 140 -9.09 -27.27 16.72
CA PRO A 140 -9.25 -27.83 18.06
C PRO A 140 -8.95 -26.81 19.18
N PRO A 141 -9.44 -27.07 20.41
CA PRO A 141 -8.96 -26.42 21.62
C PRO A 141 -7.44 -26.39 21.72
N ASP A 142 -6.89 -25.26 22.16
CA ASP A 142 -5.47 -25.07 22.44
C ASP A 142 -4.52 -25.28 21.24
N ALA A 143 -5.07 -25.27 20.02
CA ALA A 143 -4.28 -25.46 18.81
C ALA A 143 -3.40 -24.24 18.50
N PRO A 144 -2.07 -24.40 18.39
CA PRO A 144 -1.21 -23.40 17.76
C PRO A 144 -1.43 -23.38 16.25
N LEU A 145 -1.36 -22.18 15.66
CA LEU A 145 -1.61 -21.96 14.23
C LEU A 145 -0.37 -21.41 13.53
N THR A 146 -0.19 -21.81 12.27
CA THR A 146 0.82 -21.26 11.37
C THR A 146 0.11 -20.58 10.20
N PHE A 147 0.39 -19.31 9.97
CA PHE A 147 -0.10 -18.58 8.80
C PHE A 147 1.04 -18.19 7.89
N ARG A 148 0.91 -18.47 6.59
CA ARG A 148 1.69 -17.82 5.54
C ARG A 148 0.88 -16.65 5.02
N VAL A 149 1.41 -15.44 5.10
CA VAL A 149 0.71 -14.22 4.70
C VAL A 149 1.55 -13.43 3.71
N GLU A 150 0.89 -12.78 2.75
CA GLU A 150 1.47 -11.75 1.90
C GLU A 150 0.63 -10.47 2.03
N LEU A 151 1.29 -9.35 2.37
CA LEU A 151 0.62 -8.05 2.35
C LEU A 151 0.53 -7.58 0.90
N ILE A 152 -0.68 -7.47 0.36
CA ILE A 152 -0.91 -7.01 -1.01
C ILE A 152 -0.91 -5.49 -1.04
N GLU A 153 -1.62 -4.84 -0.11
CA GLU A 153 -1.85 -3.38 -0.15
C GLU A 153 -2.26 -2.81 1.22
N ILE A 154 -1.89 -1.56 1.48
CA ILE A 154 -2.41 -0.72 2.57
C ILE A 154 -3.40 0.30 1.98
N GLN A 155 -4.68 -0.07 1.96
CA GLN A 155 -5.71 0.58 1.13
C GLN A 155 -6.01 2.02 1.54
N ASN A 156 -6.06 2.29 2.85
CA ASN A 156 -6.44 3.60 3.38
C ASN A 156 -5.28 4.60 3.50
N ARG A 157 -4.04 4.19 3.19
CA ARG A 157 -2.84 5.05 3.25
C ARG A 157 -2.01 5.08 1.98
N LYS A 158 -2.34 4.30 0.94
CA LYS A 158 -1.90 4.61 -0.41
C LYS A 158 -2.35 6.03 -0.72
N SER A 159 -1.42 6.93 -0.99
CA SER A 159 -1.70 8.36 -1.09
C SER A 159 -2.83 8.60 -2.09
N LYS A 160 -4.03 8.90 -1.58
CA LYS A 160 -5.01 9.61 -2.38
C LYS A 160 -4.34 10.95 -2.71
N PRO A 161 -4.01 11.24 -3.97
CA PRO A 161 -3.44 12.53 -4.29
C PRO A 161 -4.44 13.57 -3.78
N SER A 162 -3.98 14.52 -2.96
CA SER A 162 -4.82 15.66 -2.58
C SER A 162 -4.73 16.78 -3.62
N LYS A 163 -3.73 16.69 -4.50
CA LYS A 163 -3.42 17.63 -5.58
C LYS A 163 -2.96 16.86 -6.81
N LEU A 164 -3.03 17.51 -7.96
CA LEU A 164 -2.46 17.02 -9.20
C LEU A 164 -0.93 16.84 -9.07
N GLU A 165 -0.44 15.65 -9.39
CA GLU A 165 1.00 15.37 -9.51
C GLU A 165 1.37 15.31 -10.99
N ILE A 166 2.41 16.07 -11.38
CA ILE A 166 2.89 16.17 -12.76
C ILE A 166 4.33 15.69 -12.77
N GLN A 167 4.61 14.65 -13.56
CA GLN A 167 5.95 14.13 -13.77
C GLN A 167 6.29 14.19 -15.25
N THR A 168 7.29 14.99 -15.64
CA THR A 168 7.85 14.93 -17.00
C THR A 168 8.65 13.64 -17.15
N THR A 169 8.21 12.76 -18.05
CA THR A 169 8.86 11.47 -18.32
C THR A 169 9.81 11.54 -19.50
N PHE A 170 9.61 12.48 -20.41
CA PHE A 170 10.53 12.80 -21.50
C PHE A 170 10.43 14.28 -21.86
N GLN A 171 11.58 14.94 -21.97
CA GLN A 171 11.70 16.34 -22.38
C GLN A 171 12.48 16.39 -23.70
N PRO A 172 11.94 16.99 -24.78
CA PRO A 172 12.69 17.21 -26.00
C PRO A 172 13.80 18.25 -25.78
N ASP A 173 14.91 18.11 -26.51
CA ASP A 173 16.07 19.02 -26.42
C ASP A 173 15.71 20.46 -26.83
N SER A 174 14.80 20.61 -27.78
CA SER A 174 14.30 21.89 -28.27
C SER A 174 12.86 22.12 -27.82
N CYS A 175 12.60 23.31 -27.27
CA CYS A 175 11.27 23.74 -26.86
C CYS A 175 11.01 25.19 -27.30
N PRO A 176 10.82 25.43 -28.60
CA PRO A 176 10.59 26.78 -29.11
C PRO A 176 9.20 27.31 -28.74
N MET A 177 8.27 26.42 -28.40
CA MET A 177 6.90 26.74 -28.05
C MET A 177 6.44 25.88 -26.88
N LYS A 178 5.76 26.55 -25.95
CA LYS A 178 5.07 25.92 -24.82
C LYS A 178 3.57 26.11 -24.95
N SER A 179 2.83 25.08 -24.56
CA SER A 179 1.37 25.10 -24.48
C SER A 179 0.86 26.11 -23.45
N ARG A 180 -0.25 26.77 -23.77
CA ARG A 180 -0.94 27.72 -22.89
C ARG A 180 -2.46 27.68 -23.11
N ASP A 181 -3.19 28.32 -22.21
CA ASP A 181 -4.65 28.41 -22.30
C ASP A 181 -5.09 28.96 -23.67
N GLY A 182 -6.03 28.26 -24.30
CA GLY A 182 -6.57 28.56 -25.62
C GLY A 182 -5.86 27.89 -26.79
N ASP A 183 -4.72 27.21 -26.57
CA ASP A 183 -4.05 26.40 -27.59
C ASP A 183 -4.91 25.18 -27.97
N GLN A 184 -4.91 24.83 -29.26
CA GLN A 184 -5.56 23.64 -29.80
C GLN A 184 -4.54 22.49 -29.76
N MET A 185 -4.65 21.66 -28.74
CA MET A 185 -3.71 20.58 -28.45
C MET A 185 -4.06 19.37 -29.31
N ALA A 186 -3.03 18.66 -29.79
CA ALA A 186 -3.15 17.32 -30.36
C ALA A 186 -2.28 16.35 -29.56
N MET A 187 -2.88 15.31 -28.98
CA MET A 187 -2.19 14.44 -28.00
C MET A 187 -2.44 12.95 -28.23
N THR A 188 -1.44 12.14 -27.85
CA THR A 188 -1.63 10.73 -27.55
C THR A 188 -1.62 10.54 -26.03
N TYR A 189 -2.33 9.53 -25.55
CA TYR A 189 -2.40 9.22 -24.14
C TYR A 189 -2.80 7.78 -23.83
N VAL A 190 -2.53 7.36 -22.61
CA VAL A 190 -3.06 6.15 -21.98
C VAL A 190 -3.58 6.52 -20.59
N GLY A 191 -4.87 6.30 -20.35
CA GLY A 191 -5.53 6.51 -19.07
C GLY A 191 -5.74 5.20 -18.31
N THR A 192 -5.27 5.15 -17.06
CA THR A 192 -5.41 3.98 -16.17
C THR A 192 -5.95 4.37 -14.79
N LEU A 193 -6.63 3.45 -14.13
CA LEU A 193 -7.06 3.63 -12.74
C LEU A 193 -5.85 3.52 -11.80
N LYS A 194 -5.67 4.49 -10.88
CA LYS A 194 -4.54 4.47 -9.92
C LYS A 194 -4.58 3.24 -9.01
N SER A 195 -5.78 2.76 -8.67
CA SER A 195 -5.98 1.66 -7.71
C SER A 195 -5.45 0.31 -8.19
N ASN A 196 -5.69 -0.04 -9.46
CA ASN A 196 -5.41 -1.37 -10.00
C ASN A 196 -4.67 -1.36 -11.35
N GLY A 197 -4.37 -0.18 -11.91
CA GLY A 197 -3.67 -0.04 -13.19
C GLY A 197 -4.50 -0.41 -14.43
N ILE A 198 -5.79 -0.69 -14.28
CA ILE A 198 -6.66 -1.03 -15.42
C ILE A 198 -6.76 0.17 -16.37
N GLN A 199 -6.44 -0.05 -17.64
CA GLN A 199 -6.62 0.92 -18.71
C GLN A 199 -8.11 1.08 -19.03
N PHE A 200 -8.62 2.30 -18.95
CA PHE A 200 -10.01 2.63 -19.29
C PHE A 200 -10.14 3.39 -20.62
N ASP A 201 -9.06 4.03 -21.08
CA ASP A 201 -9.05 4.81 -22.32
C ASP A 201 -7.61 4.96 -22.85
N ALA A 202 -7.45 5.06 -24.17
CA ALA A 202 -6.15 5.35 -24.80
C ALA A 202 -6.27 5.75 -26.27
N ILE A 203 -5.44 6.71 -26.68
CA ILE A 203 -5.10 7.01 -28.08
C ILE A 203 -3.58 6.93 -28.19
N LYS A 204 -3.06 5.87 -28.82
CA LYS A 204 -1.61 5.58 -28.84
C LYS A 204 -0.91 5.99 -30.14
N THR A 205 -1.66 6.28 -31.21
CA THR A 205 -1.11 6.54 -32.54
C THR A 205 -1.16 8.03 -32.88
N PRO A 206 -0.05 8.65 -33.31
CA PRO A 206 -0.01 10.07 -33.67
C PRO A 206 -0.87 10.47 -34.88
N ASP A 207 -1.27 9.51 -35.72
CA ASP A 207 -2.05 9.77 -36.95
C ASP A 207 -3.47 10.27 -36.67
N HIS A 208 -4.04 9.88 -35.52
CA HIS A 208 -5.37 10.26 -35.06
C HIS A 208 -5.29 10.73 -33.61
N PRO A 209 -4.64 11.88 -33.35
CA PRO A 209 -4.45 12.37 -32.00
C PRO A 209 -5.78 12.88 -31.45
N PHE A 210 -5.91 12.85 -30.13
CA PHE A 210 -7.03 13.50 -29.45
C PHE A 210 -6.83 15.01 -29.49
N GLU A 211 -7.83 15.73 -29.99
CA GLU A 211 -7.76 17.18 -30.13
C GLU A 211 -8.74 17.90 -29.21
N PHE A 212 -8.26 18.90 -28.49
CA PHE A 212 -9.06 19.72 -27.58
C PHE A 212 -8.40 21.08 -27.36
N LYS A 213 -9.18 22.04 -26.85
CA LYS A 213 -8.70 23.38 -26.49
C LYS A 213 -8.29 23.43 -25.03
N LEU A 214 -7.02 23.70 -24.76
CA LEU A 214 -6.47 23.73 -23.41
C LEU A 214 -7.07 24.86 -22.57
N GLY A 215 -7.47 24.54 -21.33
CA GLY A 215 -8.00 25.52 -20.37
C GLY A 215 -9.44 25.95 -20.66
N ALA A 216 -10.12 25.31 -21.61
CA ALA A 216 -11.50 25.62 -21.98
C ALA A 216 -12.54 24.76 -21.25
N GLY A 217 -12.13 23.86 -20.34
CA GLY A 217 -13.03 22.93 -19.66
C GLY A 217 -13.60 21.84 -20.58
N GLN A 218 -12.93 21.56 -21.70
CA GLN A 218 -13.33 20.49 -22.64
C GLN A 218 -12.85 19.11 -22.18
N VAL A 219 -11.91 19.06 -21.25
CA VAL A 219 -11.34 17.86 -20.63
C VAL A 219 -11.40 17.98 -19.12
N ILE A 220 -11.06 16.90 -18.41
CA ILE A 220 -10.99 16.92 -16.94
C ILE A 220 -10.02 18.00 -16.43
N GLN A 221 -10.31 18.57 -15.25
CA GLN A 221 -9.52 19.67 -14.69
C GLN A 221 -8.03 19.35 -14.54
N GLY A 222 -7.70 18.08 -14.26
CA GLY A 222 -6.32 17.62 -14.17
C GLY A 222 -5.55 17.75 -15.49
N TRP A 223 -6.21 17.62 -16.64
CA TRP A 223 -5.61 17.86 -17.95
C TRP A 223 -5.44 19.36 -18.22
N ASP A 224 -6.49 20.15 -17.99
CA ASP A 224 -6.45 21.60 -18.19
C ASP A 224 -5.33 22.28 -17.38
N GLN A 225 -4.97 21.73 -16.22
CA GLN A 225 -3.85 22.21 -15.41
C GLN A 225 -2.53 21.49 -15.71
N GLY A 226 -2.56 20.17 -15.89
CA GLY A 226 -1.36 19.33 -16.00
C GLY A 226 -0.60 19.45 -17.31
N LEU A 227 -1.26 19.96 -18.35
CA LEU A 227 -0.74 20.02 -19.72
C LEU A 227 -0.29 21.42 -20.14
N LYS A 228 -0.32 22.39 -19.21
CA LYS A 228 0.27 23.73 -19.43
C LYS A 228 1.80 23.64 -19.46
N ASP A 229 2.42 24.54 -20.20
CA ASP A 229 3.88 24.64 -20.33
C ASP A 229 4.56 23.38 -20.89
N MET A 230 3.85 22.55 -21.66
CA MET A 230 4.41 21.42 -22.39
C MET A 230 5.03 21.85 -23.71
N CYS A 231 6.15 21.24 -24.05
CA CYS A 231 6.78 21.33 -25.35
C CYS A 231 6.22 20.26 -26.30
N ILE A 232 6.19 20.53 -27.61
CA ILE A 232 5.86 19.52 -28.61
C ILE A 232 6.89 18.39 -28.54
N GLY A 233 6.43 17.14 -28.48
CA GLY A 233 7.23 15.94 -28.23
C GLY A 233 7.45 15.62 -26.75
N GLU A 234 7.08 16.50 -25.82
CA GLU A 234 7.20 16.23 -24.38
C GLU A 234 6.22 15.15 -23.93
N ARG A 235 6.68 14.28 -23.02
CA ARG A 235 5.84 13.26 -22.37
C ARG A 235 5.72 13.52 -20.89
N ARG A 236 4.52 13.33 -20.36
CA ARG A 236 4.20 13.48 -18.94
C ARG A 236 3.41 12.30 -18.42
N ARG A 237 3.64 11.99 -17.15
CA ARG A 237 2.76 11.17 -16.32
C ARG A 237 2.02 12.10 -15.36
N LEU A 238 0.71 12.12 -15.43
CA LEU A 238 -0.18 12.87 -14.55
C LEU A 238 -0.85 11.91 -13.57
N VAL A 239 -0.75 12.17 -12.26
CA VAL A 239 -1.59 11.51 -11.25
C VAL A 239 -2.66 12.48 -10.82
N ILE A 240 -3.89 12.20 -11.24
CA ILE A 240 -5.02 13.11 -11.12
C ILE A 240 -5.94 12.63 -10.01
N PRO A 241 -6.14 13.41 -8.94
CA PRO A 241 -7.11 13.06 -7.92
C PRO A 241 -8.52 13.09 -8.47
N SER A 242 -9.40 12.24 -7.94
CA SER A 242 -10.81 12.17 -8.35
C SER A 242 -11.50 13.54 -8.40
N SER A 243 -11.21 14.44 -7.46
CA SER A 243 -11.76 15.80 -7.43
C SER A 243 -11.41 16.67 -8.64
N MET A 244 -10.35 16.33 -9.39
CA MET A 244 -9.92 16.96 -10.63
C MET A 244 -10.16 16.07 -11.87
N ALA A 245 -10.87 14.96 -11.68
CA ALA A 245 -11.26 13.99 -12.71
C ALA A 245 -12.80 13.82 -12.71
N TYR A 246 -13.30 12.59 -12.56
CA TYR A 246 -14.74 12.27 -12.58
C TYR A 246 -15.44 12.35 -11.21
N GLY A 247 -14.71 12.75 -10.16
CA GLY A 247 -15.25 13.06 -8.83
C GLY A 247 -15.99 11.89 -8.17
N ALA A 248 -16.91 12.24 -7.28
CA ALA A 248 -17.74 11.27 -6.56
C ALA A 248 -18.78 10.55 -7.45
N ARG A 249 -18.94 10.97 -8.70
CA ARG A 249 -19.87 10.32 -9.65
C ARG A 249 -19.21 9.18 -10.40
N GLY A 250 -17.93 9.31 -10.74
CA GLY A 250 -17.27 8.38 -11.68
C GLY A 250 -17.78 8.57 -13.11
N GLU A 251 -17.48 7.61 -13.99
CA GLU A 251 -17.97 7.56 -15.37
C GLU A 251 -18.38 6.12 -15.70
N SER A 252 -19.67 5.85 -15.61
CA SER A 252 -20.22 4.51 -15.82
C SER A 252 -20.34 4.12 -17.29
N SER A 253 -20.30 5.08 -18.22
CA SER A 253 -20.39 4.81 -19.66
C SER A 253 -19.05 4.46 -20.31
N ALA A 254 -17.93 4.71 -19.62
CA ALA A 254 -16.62 4.24 -20.03
C ALA A 254 -16.55 2.71 -20.01
N SER A 255 -15.70 2.13 -20.86
CA SER A 255 -15.48 0.68 -20.93
C SER A 255 -13.99 0.37 -20.88
N PRO A 256 -13.46 -0.12 -19.73
CA PRO A 256 -14.17 -0.36 -18.46
C PRO A 256 -14.66 0.91 -17.73
N PRO A 257 -15.70 0.81 -16.88
CA PRO A 257 -16.22 1.93 -16.11
C PRO A 257 -15.17 2.54 -15.17
N ILE A 258 -15.27 3.86 -14.95
CA ILE A 258 -14.47 4.58 -13.96
C ILE A 258 -15.29 4.69 -12.66
N PRO A 259 -14.86 4.06 -11.56
CA PRO A 259 -15.61 4.09 -10.30
C PRO A 259 -15.74 5.50 -9.70
N PRO A 260 -16.76 5.75 -8.88
CA PRO A 260 -16.82 6.90 -7.99
C PRO A 260 -15.53 7.10 -7.21
N ASN A 261 -15.07 8.35 -7.10
CA ASN A 261 -13.87 8.73 -6.36
C ASN A 261 -12.57 8.08 -6.84
N ALA A 262 -12.53 7.55 -8.07
CA ALA A 262 -11.33 6.99 -8.66
C ALA A 262 -10.29 8.07 -9.00
N ASP A 263 -9.08 7.90 -8.50
CA ASP A 263 -7.92 8.67 -8.96
C ASP A 263 -7.36 8.01 -10.22
N LEU A 264 -6.85 8.83 -11.14
CA LEU A 264 -6.43 8.41 -12.47
C LEU A 264 -4.95 8.64 -12.68
N VAL A 265 -4.34 7.82 -13.52
CA VAL A 265 -2.99 8.03 -14.04
C VAL A 265 -3.08 8.17 -15.55
N PHE A 266 -2.52 9.24 -16.08
CA PHE A 266 -2.40 9.45 -17.52
C PHE A 266 -0.95 9.53 -17.93
N ASP A 267 -0.54 8.68 -18.86
CA ASP A 267 0.71 8.86 -19.61
C ASP A 267 0.34 9.58 -20.92
N THR A 268 0.87 10.78 -21.14
CA THR A 268 0.50 11.68 -22.23
C THR A 268 1.72 12.12 -23.05
N GLU A 269 1.54 12.36 -24.33
CA GLU A 269 2.54 12.96 -25.23
C GLU A 269 1.89 14.07 -26.05
N LEU A 270 2.52 15.24 -26.07
CA LEU A 270 2.06 16.36 -26.89
C LEU A 270 2.58 16.19 -28.32
N ILE A 271 1.70 15.94 -29.27
CA ILE A 271 2.05 15.72 -30.67
C ILE A 271 2.17 17.04 -31.42
N ASP A 272 1.24 17.97 -31.20
CA ASP A 272 1.19 19.24 -31.93
C ASP A 272 0.36 20.32 -31.21
N ILE A 273 0.57 21.59 -31.56
CA ILE A 273 -0.28 22.74 -31.22
C ILE A 273 -0.85 23.32 -32.53
N ARG A 274 -2.05 22.88 -32.90
CA ARG A 274 -2.65 23.06 -34.24
C ARG A 274 -2.89 24.52 -34.62
N ASN A 275 -3.23 25.36 -33.66
CA ASN A 275 -3.63 26.75 -33.89
C ASN A 275 -2.46 27.75 -33.79
N ARG A 276 -1.22 27.29 -33.78
CA ARG A 276 -0.03 28.14 -33.75
C ARG A 276 0.89 27.85 -34.94
N PRO A 277 1.44 28.89 -35.60
CA PRO A 277 2.32 28.68 -36.74
C PRO A 277 3.61 28.02 -36.28
N HIS A 278 3.95 26.89 -36.90
CA HIS A 278 5.25 26.27 -36.77
C HIS A 278 6.24 27.04 -37.63
N LYS A 279 7.32 27.52 -37.03
CA LYS A 279 8.47 27.94 -37.84
C LYS A 279 9.01 26.64 -38.45
N PRO A 280 9.09 26.51 -39.79
CA PRO A 280 9.69 25.32 -40.38
C PRO A 280 11.10 25.18 -39.80
N ASP A 281 11.42 23.96 -39.34
CA ASP A 281 12.71 23.65 -38.78
C ASP A 281 13.75 23.88 -39.89
N THR A 282 14.51 24.97 -39.80
CA THR A 282 15.58 25.31 -40.76
C THR A 282 16.82 24.46 -40.48
N GLY A 283 16.63 23.16 -40.26
CA GLY A 283 17.57 22.28 -39.59
C GLY A 283 17.64 20.87 -40.18
N HIS A 284 17.59 20.76 -41.50
CA HIS A 284 18.34 19.82 -42.36
C HIS A 284 17.65 19.81 -43.73
N ASP A 285 17.99 20.82 -44.53
CA ASP A 285 17.69 20.81 -45.95
C ASP A 285 18.70 19.89 -46.64
N GLU A 286 18.52 18.57 -46.51
CA GLU A 286 19.13 17.66 -47.48
C GLU A 286 18.28 17.72 -48.74
N GLY A 287 18.81 18.47 -49.72
CA GLY A 287 18.16 18.82 -50.97
C GLY A 287 17.33 17.69 -51.57
N ARG A 288 16.07 17.98 -51.82
CA ARG A 288 15.18 17.09 -52.55
C ARG A 288 15.58 17.11 -54.03
N TRP A 289 16.08 15.99 -54.55
CA TRP A 289 16.23 15.78 -55.99
C TRP A 289 14.85 15.80 -56.64
N VAL A 290 14.58 16.81 -57.49
CA VAL A 290 13.33 16.90 -58.24
C VAL A 290 13.62 16.57 -59.69
N TRP A 291 13.07 15.46 -60.17
CA TRP A 291 13.07 15.11 -61.59
C TRP A 291 12.03 15.98 -62.31
N ARG A 292 12.48 16.89 -63.18
CA ARG A 292 11.59 17.71 -64.00
C ARG A 292 11.81 17.40 -65.47
N TRP A 293 10.78 16.91 -66.14
CA TRP A 293 10.78 16.77 -67.59
C TRP A 293 10.68 18.16 -68.22
N SER A 294 11.72 18.60 -68.93
CA SER A 294 11.65 19.80 -69.75
C SER A 294 11.36 19.40 -71.20
N VAL A 295 10.31 19.99 -71.77
CA VAL A 295 9.97 19.83 -73.20
C VAL A 295 10.74 20.89 -73.97
N ILE A 296 11.64 20.47 -74.86
CA ILE A 296 12.20 21.34 -75.89
C ILE A 296 11.41 21.06 -77.17
N GLU A 297 10.82 22.10 -77.77
CA GLU A 297 10.18 22.00 -79.07
C GLU A 297 11.21 21.47 -80.08
N SER A 298 10.87 20.34 -80.70
CA SER A 298 11.65 19.56 -81.67
C SER A 298 12.88 18.80 -81.12
N LEU A 299 12.68 17.47 -80.99
CA LEU A 299 13.67 16.38 -80.80
C LEU A 299 14.01 15.97 -79.34
N GLY A 300 13.09 15.22 -78.70
CA GLY A 300 13.39 14.22 -77.66
C GLY A 300 13.42 14.70 -76.19
N TYR A 301 12.96 13.84 -75.27
CA TYR A 301 13.02 14.07 -73.81
C TYR A 301 14.43 13.80 -73.26
N PHE A 302 14.99 14.73 -72.49
CA PHE A 302 16.25 14.53 -71.76
C PHE A 302 16.01 14.60 -70.25
N LEU A 303 16.63 13.71 -69.49
CA LEU A 303 16.49 13.61 -68.03
C LEU A 303 17.66 14.37 -67.40
N GLU A 304 17.42 15.58 -66.86
CA GLU A 304 18.44 16.30 -66.08
C GLU A 304 18.07 16.35 -64.59
N CYS A 305 19.06 16.07 -63.75
CA CYS A 305 18.95 16.09 -62.30
C CYS A 305 19.46 17.46 -61.81
N PHE A 306 18.56 18.34 -61.38
CA PHE A 306 18.94 19.64 -60.82
C PHE A 306 18.90 19.61 -59.30
N LEU A 307 19.98 20.11 -58.69
CA LEU A 307 20.04 20.44 -57.27
C LEU A 307 19.48 21.86 -57.10
N ILE A 308 18.33 22.00 -56.43
CA ILE A 308 17.74 23.32 -56.13
C ILE A 308 18.07 23.64 -54.67
N PHE A 309 18.78 24.75 -54.45
CA PHE A 309 18.88 25.39 -53.14
C PHE A 309 17.75 26.43 -53.02
N PHE A 310 17.00 26.40 -51.92
CA PHE A 310 16.00 27.42 -51.60
C PHE A 310 16.62 28.59 -50.83
#